data_AF-A0A950Z352-F1
#
_entry.id   AF-A0A950Z352-F1
#
_cell.length_a   1.000
_cell.length_b   1.000
_cell.length_c   1.000
_cell.angle_alpha   90.00
_cell.angle_beta   90.00
_cell.angle_gamma   90.00
#
_symmetry.space_group_name_H-M   'P 1'
#
loop_
_entity.id
_entity.type
_entity.pdbx_description
1 polymer ?
#
loop_
_entity_poly.entity_id
_entity_poly.type
_entity_poly.pdbx_seq_one_letter_code
_entity_poly.pdbx_strand_id
1 'polypeptide(L)'
;AIASPAECQGDFEDLPPNLPPAIVPASTPELAYLVPWGRSASARFLAAALRQGLRVATTDRTFVQNGQQFPAGTLIIKVKENGPGIAEAVGKIANSAAADVYGTATGWMDEGPNFGSRYVSYLPADLNVAMAWDRPTLASSAGAARYVMEREFGYPVTAIRTQQLASGDLSSFKTIILPDTGASETYDGVLGANGTRHLRDWLEAGGTLVALGPGAVNFLSHPHVEMLAVNEEESIDETEPKAKPETAAAATHGSEAAAESSSSNRKPGKLISSDTEFQKAITPDAELPDSLHGVLLRAKVNGESWLTAGVPQTVNVLVTGRAIFTPIKQDKGLNAAYYEAPDRILASGFMWEPNRKQLAYKPFLILQRVGRGNVIAFTSDPTFRGYMDGLHLLLLNAVFRGPSHAVPAGTGFGEESR
;
A
#
# COMPACT_ATOMS: atom_id res chain seq x y z
N ALA A 1 7.97 8.35 27.56
CA ALA A 1 9.33 7.96 27.18
C ALA A 1 9.53 6.48 27.47
N ILE A 2 9.06 5.59 26.58
CA ILE A 2 9.21 4.14 26.76
C ILE A 2 10.19 3.64 25.71
N ALA A 3 11.26 2.97 26.15
CA ALA A 3 12.15 2.21 25.28
C ALA A 3 11.62 0.77 25.15
N SER A 4 11.85 0.13 24.00
CA SER A 4 11.52 -1.28 23.83
C SER A 4 12.29 -2.12 24.87
N PRO A 5 11.60 -2.91 25.74
CA PRO A 5 12.27 -3.73 26.74
C PRO A 5 12.83 -5.04 26.17
N ALA A 6 12.61 -5.32 24.88
CA ALA A 6 13.03 -6.55 24.24
C ALA A 6 14.51 -6.46 23.83
N GLU A 7 15.35 -7.32 24.41
CA GLU A 7 16.69 -7.57 23.87
C GLU A 7 16.57 -8.14 22.45
N CYS A 8 17.42 -7.65 21.54
CA CYS A 8 17.48 -8.15 20.18
C CYS A 8 18.06 -9.56 20.19
N GLN A 9 17.19 -10.57 20.23
CA GLN A 9 17.57 -11.97 20.10
C GLN A 9 17.59 -12.33 18.62
N GLY A 10 18.78 -12.41 18.04
CA GLY A 10 19.00 -12.93 16.70
C GLY A 10 20.34 -13.65 16.67
N ASP A 11 20.37 -14.84 16.07
CA ASP A 11 21.62 -15.45 15.65
C ASP A 11 22.13 -14.66 14.45
N PHE A 12 23.17 -13.85 14.67
CA PHE A 12 23.88 -13.12 13.63
C PHE A 12 24.81 -14.09 12.89
N GLU A 13 24.23 -15.11 12.27
CA GLU A 13 24.97 -15.95 11.33
C GLU A 13 24.98 -15.27 9.96
N ASP A 14 26.16 -15.26 9.33
CA ASP A 14 26.27 -14.88 7.93
C ASP A 14 25.39 -15.82 7.09
N LEU A 15 24.40 -15.25 6.39
CA LEU A 15 23.62 -16.01 5.41
C LEU A 15 24.60 -16.60 4.40
N PRO A 16 24.65 -17.94 4.22
CA PRO A 16 25.52 -18.53 3.22
C PRO A 16 25.16 -17.94 1.84
N PRO A 17 26.15 -17.45 1.08
CA PRO A 17 25.88 -16.91 -0.25
C PRO A 17 25.45 -18.07 -1.14
N ASN A 18 24.26 -17.96 -1.71
CA ASN A 18 23.61 -18.98 -2.53
C ASN A 18 23.18 -20.25 -1.78
N LEU A 19 21.93 -20.24 -1.29
CA LEU A 19 21.14 -21.47 -1.44
C LEU A 19 20.90 -21.64 -2.95
N PRO A 20 21.40 -22.71 -3.59
CA PRO A 20 21.05 -22.98 -4.97
C PRO A 20 19.52 -23.11 -5.04
N PRO A 21 18.85 -22.49 -6.03
CA PRO A 21 17.41 -22.64 -6.19
C PRO A 21 17.05 -24.13 -6.21
N ALA A 22 15.93 -24.51 -5.60
CA ALA A 22 15.37 -25.83 -5.80
C ALA A 22 14.85 -25.92 -7.24
N ILE A 23 15.75 -26.13 -8.19
CA ILE A 23 15.41 -26.48 -9.57
C ILE A 23 15.25 -27.98 -9.60
N VAL A 24 14.05 -28.50 -9.90
CA VAL A 24 13.82 -29.79 -10.59
C VAL A 24 12.33 -29.84 -11.01
N PRO A 25 11.97 -30.27 -12.24
CA PRO A 25 12.68 -31.30 -12.99
C PRO A 25 13.23 -30.95 -14.37
N ALA A 26 14.15 -31.83 -14.78
CA ALA A 26 14.72 -32.02 -16.11
C ALA A 26 13.70 -32.37 -17.21
N SER A 27 12.40 -32.41 -16.90
CA SER A 27 11.31 -32.63 -17.84
C SER A 27 10.37 -31.42 -17.88
N THR A 28 9.92 -31.07 -19.08
CA THR A 28 8.94 -29.99 -19.28
C THR A 28 7.59 -30.47 -18.73
N PRO A 29 7.01 -29.86 -17.67
CA PRO A 29 5.68 -30.21 -17.20
C PRO A 29 4.64 -30.03 -18.31
N GLU A 30 3.60 -30.87 -18.31
CA GLU A 30 2.57 -30.81 -19.35
C GLU A 30 1.57 -29.65 -19.15
N LEU A 31 1.35 -29.21 -17.90
CA LEU A 31 0.32 -28.23 -17.58
C LEU A 31 0.85 -26.86 -17.18
N ALA A 32 1.62 -26.78 -16.10
CA ALA A 32 2.03 -25.50 -15.54
C ALA A 32 3.34 -25.56 -14.74
N TYR A 33 3.98 -24.40 -14.60
CA TYR A 33 4.99 -24.13 -13.59
C TYR A 33 4.36 -23.32 -12.44
N LEU A 34 4.72 -23.68 -11.21
CA LEU A 34 4.27 -23.05 -9.98
C LEU A 34 5.47 -22.41 -9.29
N VAL A 35 5.35 -21.13 -8.93
CA VAL A 35 6.38 -20.37 -8.20
C VAL A 35 5.77 -19.89 -6.89
N PRO A 36 6.10 -20.52 -5.74
CA PRO A 36 5.58 -20.12 -4.45
C PRO A 36 5.87 -18.64 -4.16
N TRP A 37 4.87 -17.91 -3.67
CA TRP A 37 5.01 -16.49 -3.33
C TRP A 37 5.44 -16.27 -1.88
N GLY A 38 5.94 -15.07 -1.56
CA GLY A 38 6.39 -14.70 -0.22
C GLY A 38 7.90 -14.56 -0.03
N ARG A 39 8.68 -14.62 -1.11
CA ARG A 39 10.14 -14.37 -1.12
C ARG A 39 10.50 -13.34 -2.18
N SER A 40 11.57 -12.58 -1.95
CA SER A 40 12.10 -11.62 -2.93
C SER A 40 12.51 -12.29 -4.23
N ALA A 41 12.96 -13.55 -4.19
CA ALA A 41 13.25 -14.36 -5.38
C ALA A 41 12.02 -14.53 -6.29
N SER A 42 10.86 -14.88 -5.72
CA SER A 42 9.61 -15.03 -6.47
C SER A 42 9.12 -13.71 -7.06
N ALA A 43 9.36 -12.60 -6.36
CA ALA A 43 9.09 -11.25 -6.87
C ALA A 43 9.98 -10.88 -8.07
N ARG A 44 11.29 -11.17 -8.00
CA ARG A 44 12.22 -10.98 -9.14
C ARG A 44 11.83 -11.87 -10.32
N PHE A 45 11.42 -13.11 -10.04
CA PHE A 45 10.88 -14.01 -11.08
C PHE A 45 9.67 -13.37 -11.77
N LEU A 46 8.70 -12.87 -10.99
CA LEU A 46 7.51 -12.25 -11.56
C LEU A 46 7.85 -11.03 -12.43
N ALA A 47 8.70 -10.13 -11.93
CA ALA A 47 9.13 -8.96 -12.67
C ALA A 47 9.78 -9.34 -14.01
N ALA A 48 10.69 -10.30 -14.01
CA ALA A 48 11.33 -10.80 -15.22
C ALA A 48 10.34 -11.50 -16.18
N ALA A 49 9.40 -12.28 -15.65
CA ALA A 49 8.36 -12.96 -16.43
C ALA A 49 7.45 -11.95 -17.16
N LEU A 50 6.97 -10.93 -16.44
CA LEU A 50 6.15 -9.87 -17.03
C LEU A 50 6.93 -9.07 -18.09
N ARG A 51 8.20 -8.76 -17.84
CA ARG A 51 9.07 -8.07 -18.82
C ARG A 51 9.30 -8.88 -20.11
N GLN A 52 9.24 -10.20 -20.03
CA GLN A 52 9.31 -11.09 -21.19
C GLN A 52 7.95 -11.35 -21.84
N GLY A 53 6.88 -10.71 -21.35
CA GLY A 53 5.52 -10.86 -21.87
C GLY A 53 4.90 -12.23 -21.53
N LEU A 54 5.41 -12.92 -20.51
CA LEU A 54 4.82 -14.19 -20.07
C LEU A 54 3.44 -13.94 -19.47
N ARG A 55 2.49 -14.82 -19.81
CA ARG A 55 1.17 -14.86 -19.20
C ARG A 55 1.28 -15.57 -17.85
N VAL A 56 1.12 -14.79 -16.80
CA VAL A 56 1.22 -15.25 -15.41
C VAL A 56 -0.14 -15.11 -14.74
N ALA A 57 -0.65 -16.20 -14.19
CA ALA A 57 -1.78 -16.17 -13.27
C ALA A 57 -1.28 -16.22 -11.82
N THR A 58 -2.12 -15.79 -10.89
CA THR A 58 -1.84 -15.87 -9.45
C THR A 58 -3.10 -16.28 -8.69
N THR A 59 -2.92 -16.94 -7.55
CA THR A 59 -4.02 -17.36 -6.67
C THR A 59 -4.12 -16.45 -5.45
N ASP A 60 -5.33 -16.10 -5.03
CA ASP A 60 -5.59 -15.33 -3.81
C ASP A 60 -5.61 -16.20 -2.55
N ARG A 61 -5.65 -17.52 -2.71
CA ARG A 61 -5.71 -18.48 -1.61
C ARG A 61 -4.63 -19.55 -1.71
N THR A 62 -4.23 -20.05 -0.55
CA THR A 62 -3.37 -21.23 -0.42
C THR A 62 -4.06 -22.46 -1.02
N PHE A 63 -3.28 -23.32 -1.67
CA PHE A 63 -3.72 -24.65 -2.14
C PHE A 63 -2.67 -25.71 -1.84
N VAL A 64 -3.07 -26.98 -1.92
CA VAL A 64 -2.20 -28.14 -1.75
C VAL A 64 -2.27 -28.99 -3.01
N GLN A 65 -1.10 -29.36 -3.54
CA GLN A 65 -1.00 -30.26 -4.69
C GLN A 65 0.18 -31.22 -4.50
N ASN A 66 -0.07 -32.51 -4.66
CA ASN A 66 0.91 -33.58 -4.47
C ASN A 66 1.54 -33.54 -3.06
N GLY A 67 0.74 -33.19 -2.04
CA GLY A 67 1.20 -33.03 -0.66
C GLY A 67 2.06 -31.79 -0.39
N GLN A 68 2.35 -30.97 -1.40
CA GLN A 68 3.07 -29.70 -1.25
C GLN A 68 2.09 -28.55 -1.10
N GLN A 69 2.29 -27.70 -0.09
CA GLN A 69 1.50 -26.48 0.11
C GLN A 69 2.08 -25.32 -0.69
N PHE A 70 1.20 -24.59 -1.37
CA PHE A 70 1.53 -23.38 -2.13
C PHE A 70 0.78 -22.20 -1.54
N PRO A 71 1.49 -21.16 -1.02
CA PRO A 71 0.85 -20.05 -0.33
C PRO A 71 0.02 -19.18 -1.28
N ALA A 72 -0.89 -18.41 -0.70
CA ALA A 72 -1.55 -17.31 -1.40
C ALA A 72 -0.51 -16.44 -2.11
N GLY A 73 -0.82 -16.10 -3.36
CA GLY A 73 0.03 -15.35 -4.26
C GLY A 73 0.89 -16.20 -5.19
N THR A 74 0.95 -17.52 -5.01
CA THR A 74 1.70 -18.42 -5.89
C THR A 74 1.43 -18.12 -7.37
N LEU A 75 2.51 -18.01 -8.15
CA LEU A 75 2.45 -17.72 -9.58
C LEU A 75 2.22 -19.02 -10.34
N ILE A 76 1.35 -18.95 -11.34
CA ILE A 76 0.95 -20.09 -12.17
C ILE A 76 1.24 -19.72 -13.62
N ILE A 77 2.21 -20.39 -14.21
CA ILE A 77 2.64 -20.18 -15.60
C ILE A 77 2.21 -21.40 -16.40
N LYS A 78 1.08 -21.28 -17.09
CA LYS A 78 0.50 -22.39 -17.88
C LYS A 78 1.28 -22.57 -19.17
N VAL A 79 1.70 -23.81 -19.44
CA VAL A 79 2.57 -24.18 -20.57
C VAL A 79 1.87 -23.88 -21.90
N LYS A 80 0.61 -24.30 -22.04
CA LYS A 80 -0.17 -24.09 -23.27
C LYS A 80 -0.43 -22.63 -23.61
N GLU A 81 -0.45 -21.73 -22.62
CA GLU A 81 -0.77 -20.32 -22.81
C GLU A 81 0.44 -19.46 -23.17
N ASN A 82 1.65 -19.96 -22.90
CA ASN A 82 2.91 -19.27 -23.15
C ASN A 82 3.69 -19.82 -24.36
N GLY A 83 3.21 -20.91 -24.96
CA GLY A 83 3.75 -21.43 -26.22
C GLY A 83 5.07 -22.21 -26.09
N PRO A 84 5.70 -22.55 -27.23
CA PRO A 84 6.96 -23.29 -27.25
C PRO A 84 8.10 -22.47 -26.63
N GLY A 85 9.06 -23.14 -25.98
CA GLY A 85 10.21 -22.47 -25.35
C GLY A 85 9.98 -21.98 -23.91
N ILE A 86 8.76 -22.14 -23.38
CA ILE A 86 8.44 -21.74 -22.00
C ILE A 86 9.34 -22.40 -20.95
N ALA A 87 9.76 -23.65 -21.18
CA ALA A 87 10.68 -24.35 -20.28
C ALA A 87 12.03 -23.65 -20.16
N GLU A 88 12.58 -23.22 -21.30
CA GLU A 88 13.84 -22.49 -21.34
C GLU A 88 13.69 -21.10 -20.71
N ALA A 89 12.59 -20.39 -21.00
CA ALA A 89 12.31 -19.07 -20.44
C ALA A 89 12.17 -19.13 -18.90
N VAL A 90 11.32 -20.02 -18.38
CA VAL A 90 11.13 -20.24 -16.95
C VAL A 90 12.44 -20.65 -16.29
N GLY A 91 13.20 -21.58 -16.88
CA GLY A 91 14.49 -22.01 -16.35
C GLY A 91 15.51 -20.87 -16.26
N LYS A 92 15.63 -20.04 -17.31
CA LYS A 92 16.51 -18.86 -17.29
C LYS A 92 16.10 -17.85 -16.22
N ILE A 93 14.81 -17.54 -16.13
CA ILE A 93 14.31 -16.59 -15.13
C ILE A 93 14.54 -17.14 -13.72
N ALA A 94 14.17 -18.40 -13.46
CA ALA A 94 14.36 -19.06 -12.16
C ALA A 94 15.81 -19.01 -11.69
N ASN A 95 16.75 -19.32 -12.60
CA ASN A 95 18.19 -19.25 -12.32
C ASN A 95 18.64 -17.83 -11.98
N SER A 96 18.21 -16.83 -12.76
CA SER A 96 18.60 -15.43 -12.53
C SER A 96 18.02 -14.84 -11.24
N ALA A 97 16.82 -15.29 -10.86
CA ALA A 97 16.08 -14.80 -9.71
C ALA A 97 16.35 -15.60 -8.42
N ALA A 98 17.04 -16.74 -8.53
CA ALA A 98 17.15 -17.77 -7.47
C ALA A 98 15.78 -18.20 -6.93
N ALA A 99 14.79 -18.34 -7.81
CA ALA A 99 13.42 -18.68 -7.46
C ALA A 99 13.15 -20.19 -7.53
N ASP A 100 12.43 -20.72 -6.55
CA ASP A 100 11.96 -22.10 -6.54
C ASP A 100 10.81 -22.28 -7.54
N VAL A 101 10.92 -23.28 -8.41
CA VAL A 101 9.92 -23.54 -9.45
C VAL A 101 9.55 -25.02 -9.46
N TYR A 102 8.24 -25.29 -9.41
CA TYR A 102 7.67 -26.62 -9.38
C TYR A 102 6.88 -26.88 -10.66
N GLY A 103 7.20 -27.94 -11.38
CA GLY A 103 6.41 -28.38 -12.54
C GLY A 103 5.24 -29.26 -12.11
N THR A 104 4.06 -29.07 -12.73
CA THR A 104 2.90 -29.94 -12.56
C THR A 104 2.28 -30.35 -13.89
N ALA A 105 1.86 -31.61 -13.97
CA ALA A 105 1.12 -32.17 -15.11
C ALA A 105 -0.39 -32.18 -14.91
N THR A 106 -0.90 -31.79 -13.73
CA THR A 106 -2.32 -31.91 -13.36
C THR A 106 -2.88 -30.63 -12.77
N GLY A 107 -4.16 -30.36 -13.07
CA GLY A 107 -4.94 -29.28 -12.46
C GLY A 107 -5.73 -29.73 -11.23
N TRP A 108 -5.60 -31.01 -10.85
CA TRP A 108 -6.20 -31.57 -9.66
C TRP A 108 -5.51 -31.03 -8.40
N MET A 109 -6.32 -30.72 -7.39
CA MET A 109 -5.86 -30.20 -6.10
C MET A 109 -6.25 -31.16 -5.00
N ASP A 110 -5.34 -31.33 -4.03
CA ASP A 110 -5.66 -32.05 -2.80
C ASP A 110 -6.56 -31.18 -1.93
N GLU A 111 -6.21 -29.89 -1.80
CA GLU A 111 -6.96 -28.88 -1.06
C GLU A 111 -6.87 -27.50 -1.72
N GLY A 112 -7.88 -26.64 -1.49
CA GLY A 112 -7.87 -25.25 -1.97
C GLY A 112 -8.33 -25.08 -3.43
N PRO A 113 -8.14 -23.87 -4.01
CA PRO A 113 -8.58 -23.56 -5.35
C PRO A 113 -7.80 -24.30 -6.44
N ASN A 114 -8.51 -24.75 -7.48
CA ASN A 114 -7.89 -25.15 -8.74
C ASN A 114 -7.57 -23.94 -9.65
N PHE A 115 -6.81 -24.17 -10.72
CA PHE A 115 -6.35 -23.12 -11.66
C PHE A 115 -7.45 -22.45 -12.50
N GLY A 116 -8.70 -22.90 -12.39
CA GLY A 116 -9.87 -22.30 -13.04
C GLY A 116 -10.84 -21.64 -12.06
N SER A 117 -10.50 -21.60 -10.76
CA SER A 117 -11.36 -21.01 -9.75
C SER A 117 -11.42 -19.48 -9.85
N ARG A 118 -12.46 -18.88 -9.27
CA ARG A 118 -12.59 -17.41 -9.16
C ARG A 118 -11.48 -16.74 -8.33
N TYR A 119 -10.72 -17.52 -7.56
CA TYR A 119 -9.59 -17.02 -6.76
C TYR A 119 -8.30 -16.95 -7.57
N VAL A 120 -8.33 -17.35 -8.85
CA VAL A 120 -7.19 -17.27 -9.75
C VAL A 120 -7.43 -16.16 -10.76
N SER A 121 -6.54 -15.18 -10.78
CA SER A 121 -6.58 -14.02 -11.68
C SER A 121 -5.32 -13.96 -12.53
N TYR A 122 -5.42 -13.35 -13.72
CA TYR A 122 -4.26 -13.08 -14.56
C TYR A 122 -3.66 -11.72 -14.22
N LEU A 123 -2.34 -11.68 -14.13
CA LEU A 123 -1.59 -10.42 -14.07
C LEU A 123 -1.57 -9.81 -15.49
N PRO A 124 -1.71 -8.47 -15.64
CA PRO A 124 -1.69 -7.86 -16.96
C PRO A 124 -0.33 -8.06 -17.61
N ALA A 125 -0.31 -8.67 -18.80
CA ALA A 125 0.92 -8.88 -19.55
C ALA A 125 1.52 -7.54 -20.05
N ASP A 126 0.66 -6.54 -20.26
CA ASP A 126 0.99 -5.16 -20.65
C ASP A 126 1.09 -4.22 -19.45
N LEU A 127 1.48 -4.73 -18.28
CA LEU A 127 1.55 -3.91 -17.08
C LEU A 127 2.56 -2.76 -17.30
N ASN A 128 2.05 -1.53 -17.36
CA ASN A 128 2.87 -0.33 -17.41
C ASN A 128 2.65 0.44 -16.12
N VAL A 129 3.75 0.72 -15.44
CA VAL A 129 3.77 1.44 -14.15
C VAL A 129 4.33 2.83 -14.38
N ALA A 130 3.56 3.83 -14.02
CA ALA A 130 4.01 5.21 -13.91
C ALA A 130 4.28 5.57 -12.46
N MET A 131 5.17 6.53 -12.25
CA MET A 131 5.43 7.12 -10.93
C MET A 131 5.46 8.63 -11.08
N ALA A 132 4.72 9.32 -10.21
CA ALA A 132 4.79 10.76 -10.12
C ALA A 132 6.22 11.18 -9.75
N TRP A 133 6.70 12.20 -10.43
CA TRP A 133 8.06 12.70 -10.32
C TRP A 133 8.05 14.23 -10.30
N ASP A 134 9.15 14.83 -9.87
CA ASP A 134 9.26 16.28 -9.68
C ASP A 134 8.31 16.76 -8.56
N ARG A 135 7.98 18.04 -8.48
CA ARG A 135 7.02 18.58 -7.50
C ARG A 135 5.67 17.86 -7.58
N PRO A 136 5.00 17.55 -6.46
CA PRO A 136 5.38 17.84 -5.06
C PRO A 136 6.19 16.72 -4.39
N THR A 137 6.63 15.72 -5.16
CA THR A 137 7.21 14.49 -4.62
C THR A 137 8.50 14.77 -3.84
N LEU A 138 8.64 14.12 -2.69
CA LEU A 138 9.90 14.06 -1.96
C LEU A 138 10.88 13.21 -2.76
N ALA A 139 12.01 13.81 -3.17
CA ALA A 139 13.04 13.12 -3.92
C ALA A 139 13.54 11.84 -3.24
N SER A 140 13.56 11.80 -1.90
CA SER A 140 13.93 10.60 -1.13
C SER A 140 12.89 9.48 -1.21
N SER A 141 11.59 9.81 -1.25
CA SER A 141 10.53 8.82 -1.40
C SER A 141 10.47 8.30 -2.84
N ALA A 142 10.42 9.23 -3.83
CA ALA A 142 10.39 8.87 -5.24
C ALA A 142 11.65 8.09 -5.67
N GLY A 143 12.82 8.52 -5.22
CA GLY A 143 14.09 7.86 -5.51
C GLY A 143 14.18 6.46 -4.91
N ALA A 144 13.73 6.27 -3.66
CA ALA A 144 13.76 4.98 -3.02
C ALA A 144 12.76 3.99 -3.63
N ALA A 145 11.51 4.43 -3.88
CA ALA A 145 10.51 3.61 -4.55
C ALA A 145 10.97 3.17 -5.95
N ARG A 146 11.57 4.09 -6.71
CA ARG A 146 12.13 3.77 -8.03
C ARG A 146 13.31 2.82 -7.94
N TYR A 147 14.19 2.98 -6.95
CA TYR A 147 15.31 2.07 -6.71
C TYR A 147 14.81 0.65 -6.41
N VAL A 148 13.84 0.50 -5.50
CA VAL A 148 13.24 -0.80 -5.16
C VAL A 148 12.66 -1.45 -6.43
N MET A 149 11.85 -0.73 -7.19
CA MET A 149 11.25 -1.27 -8.42
C MET A 149 12.29 -1.65 -9.48
N GLU A 150 13.17 -0.72 -9.86
CA GLU A 150 14.06 -0.90 -11.01
C GLU A 150 15.34 -1.66 -10.70
N ARG A 151 15.93 -1.47 -9.51
CA ARG A 151 17.24 -2.03 -9.15
C ARG A 151 17.13 -3.31 -8.35
N GLU A 152 16.21 -3.38 -7.40
CA GLU A 152 16.07 -4.55 -6.54
C GLU A 152 15.22 -5.65 -7.20
N PHE A 153 14.10 -5.26 -7.82
CA PHE A 153 13.18 -6.19 -8.48
C PHE A 153 13.29 -6.22 -10.01
N GLY A 154 14.00 -5.27 -10.60
CA GLY A 154 14.27 -5.27 -12.03
C GLY A 154 13.05 -4.96 -12.89
N TYR A 155 12.08 -4.20 -12.38
CA TYR A 155 10.88 -3.79 -13.13
C TYR A 155 10.91 -2.29 -13.46
N PRO A 156 10.79 -1.91 -14.75
CA PRO A 156 10.88 -0.51 -15.16
C PRO A 156 9.68 0.31 -14.66
N VAL A 157 9.94 1.57 -14.30
CA VAL A 157 8.91 2.53 -13.95
C VAL A 157 9.07 3.78 -14.82
N THR A 158 7.97 4.24 -15.39
CA THR A 158 7.96 5.49 -16.17
C THR A 158 7.82 6.66 -15.20
N ALA A 159 8.90 7.42 -15.00
CA ALA A 159 8.83 8.67 -14.26
C ALA A 159 8.06 9.72 -15.07
N ILE A 160 6.95 10.23 -14.53
CA ILE A 160 6.10 11.25 -15.17
C ILE A 160 6.05 12.46 -14.25
N ARG A 161 6.31 13.66 -14.78
CA ARG A 161 6.17 14.86 -13.96
C ARG A 161 4.73 15.00 -13.50
N THR A 162 4.49 15.30 -12.22
CA THR A 162 3.13 15.38 -11.67
C THR A 162 2.21 16.28 -12.50
N GLN A 163 2.71 17.40 -13.02
CA GLN A 163 1.92 18.30 -13.88
C GLN A 163 1.42 17.63 -15.18
N GLN A 164 2.16 16.65 -15.73
CA GLN A 164 1.74 15.90 -16.90
C GLN A 164 0.61 14.92 -16.56
N LEU A 165 0.48 14.48 -15.31
CA LEU A 165 -0.67 13.68 -14.88
C LEU A 165 -1.99 14.45 -14.97
N ALA A 166 -1.95 15.79 -15.01
CA ALA A 166 -3.17 16.60 -15.08
C ALA A 166 -3.85 16.62 -16.46
N SER A 167 -3.13 16.21 -17.53
CA SER A 167 -3.63 16.33 -18.91
C SER A 167 -3.11 15.28 -19.88
N GLY A 168 -2.08 14.51 -19.50
CA GLY A 168 -1.53 13.43 -20.32
C GLY A 168 -2.47 12.24 -20.44
N ASP A 169 -2.25 11.42 -21.47
CA ASP A 169 -2.96 10.15 -21.60
C ASP A 169 -2.47 9.16 -20.53
N LEU A 170 -3.37 8.83 -19.60
CA LEU A 170 -3.09 7.89 -18.52
C LEU A 170 -3.50 6.45 -18.89
N SER A 171 -4.20 6.24 -20.01
CA SER A 171 -4.77 4.94 -20.38
C SER A 171 -3.71 3.86 -20.67
N SER A 172 -2.49 4.28 -21.01
CA SER A 172 -1.34 3.38 -21.18
C SER A 172 -0.85 2.78 -19.86
N PHE A 173 -1.14 3.40 -18.71
CA PHE A 173 -0.69 2.98 -17.40
C PHE A 173 -1.78 2.22 -16.66
N LYS A 174 -1.43 1.06 -16.13
CA LYS A 174 -2.32 0.27 -15.25
C LYS A 174 -2.19 0.69 -13.79
N THR A 175 -0.97 1.12 -13.41
CA THR A 175 -0.65 1.54 -12.06
C THR A 175 0.07 2.89 -12.10
N ILE A 176 -0.35 3.81 -11.23
CA ILE A 176 0.34 5.07 -10.96
C ILE A 176 0.77 5.06 -9.48
N ILE A 177 2.05 5.26 -9.23
CA ILE A 177 2.61 5.40 -7.88
C ILE A 177 2.72 6.89 -7.56
N LEU A 178 2.21 7.29 -6.40
CA LEU A 178 2.35 8.62 -5.81
C LEU A 178 3.30 8.52 -4.61
N PRO A 179 4.58 8.90 -4.77
CA PRO A 179 5.51 9.03 -3.66
C PRO A 179 5.06 10.07 -2.64
N ASP A 180 5.66 10.04 -1.46
CA ASP A 180 5.35 10.97 -0.37
C ASP A 180 5.65 12.42 -0.79
N THR A 181 5.02 13.40 -0.15
CA THR A 181 5.22 14.83 -0.43
C THR A 181 5.82 15.57 0.76
N GLY A 182 6.56 16.64 0.46
CA GLY A 182 7.12 17.49 1.49
C GLY A 182 6.03 18.34 2.16
N ALA A 183 6.38 19.01 3.26
CA ALA A 183 5.44 19.89 3.97
C ALA A 183 5.02 21.15 3.17
N SER A 184 5.74 21.48 2.09
CA SER A 184 5.54 22.74 1.35
C SER A 184 4.58 22.63 0.18
N GLU A 185 4.33 21.43 -0.35
CA GLU A 185 3.55 21.24 -1.56
C GLU A 185 2.73 19.95 -1.50
N THR A 186 1.55 19.98 -2.10
CA THR A 186 0.63 18.85 -2.18
C THR A 186 0.28 18.55 -3.64
N TYR A 187 -0.21 17.33 -3.90
CA TYR A 187 -0.57 16.90 -5.25
C TYR A 187 -1.72 17.73 -5.83
N ASP A 188 -2.74 18.05 -5.05
CA ASP A 188 -3.85 18.91 -5.47
C ASP A 188 -3.39 20.33 -5.82
N GLY A 189 -2.37 20.86 -5.15
CA GLY A 189 -1.77 22.15 -5.49
C GLY A 189 -1.07 22.15 -6.87
N VAL A 190 -0.48 21.02 -7.27
CA VAL A 190 0.21 20.87 -8.57
C VAL A 190 -0.74 20.45 -9.69
N LEU A 191 -1.67 19.53 -9.40
CA LEU A 191 -2.65 19.01 -10.36
C LEU A 191 -3.78 19.99 -10.63
N GLY A 192 -4.18 20.76 -9.61
CA GLY A 192 -5.39 21.57 -9.61
C GLY A 192 -6.67 20.73 -9.74
N ALA A 193 -7.83 21.37 -9.69
CA ALA A 193 -9.13 20.69 -9.76
C ALA A 193 -9.31 19.82 -11.02
N ASN A 194 -8.81 20.30 -12.17
CA ASN A 194 -8.91 19.55 -13.43
C ASN A 194 -8.01 18.31 -13.43
N GLY A 195 -6.76 18.44 -12.96
CA GLY A 195 -5.85 17.29 -12.90
C GLY A 195 -6.28 16.25 -11.88
N THR A 196 -6.80 16.69 -10.72
CA THR A 196 -7.41 15.80 -9.73
C THR A 196 -8.60 15.04 -10.32
N ARG A 197 -9.48 15.73 -11.07
CA ARG A 197 -10.60 15.08 -11.77
C ARG A 197 -10.12 14.08 -12.83
N HIS A 198 -9.13 14.46 -13.65
CA HIS A 198 -8.57 13.57 -14.67
C HIS A 198 -7.97 12.29 -14.07
N LEU A 199 -7.24 12.42 -12.95
CA LEU A 199 -6.71 11.28 -12.21
C LEU A 199 -7.83 10.40 -11.62
N ARG A 200 -8.90 11.00 -11.11
CA ARG A 200 -10.10 10.29 -10.65
C ARG A 200 -10.77 9.52 -11.80
N ASP A 201 -10.95 10.15 -12.95
CA ASP A 201 -11.60 9.54 -14.10
C ASP A 201 -10.81 8.30 -14.59
N TRP A 202 -9.47 8.40 -14.62
CA TRP A 202 -8.59 7.25 -14.90
C TRP A 202 -8.71 6.14 -13.86
N LEU A 203 -8.75 6.49 -12.58
CA LEU A 203 -8.95 5.55 -11.47
C LEU A 203 -10.31 4.83 -11.60
N GLU A 204 -11.39 5.59 -11.79
CA GLU A 204 -12.74 5.04 -11.97
C GLU A 204 -12.85 4.16 -13.23
N ALA A 205 -12.03 4.44 -14.25
CA ALA A 205 -11.93 3.63 -15.45
C ALA A 205 -11.21 2.27 -15.23
N GLY A 206 -10.59 2.03 -14.08
CA GLY A 206 -9.91 0.76 -13.75
C GLY A 206 -8.42 0.90 -13.42
N GLY A 207 -7.90 2.12 -13.29
CA GLY A 207 -6.53 2.36 -12.84
C GLY A 207 -6.27 1.88 -11.40
N THR A 208 -5.00 1.65 -11.06
CA THR A 208 -4.57 1.39 -9.68
C THR A 208 -3.66 2.51 -9.20
N LEU A 209 -4.11 3.27 -8.20
CA LEU A 209 -3.34 4.34 -7.59
C LEU A 209 -2.68 3.84 -6.30
N VAL A 210 -1.35 3.96 -6.20
CA VAL A 210 -0.57 3.52 -5.03
C VAL A 210 0.06 4.74 -4.34
N ALA A 211 -0.44 5.12 -3.17
CA ALA A 211 0.09 6.23 -2.39
C ALA A 211 1.10 5.74 -1.35
N LEU A 212 2.28 6.37 -1.32
CA LEU A 212 3.38 6.04 -0.42
C LEU A 212 3.59 7.17 0.58
N GLY A 213 3.21 6.96 1.83
CA GLY A 213 3.47 7.91 2.92
C GLY A 213 2.40 9.00 3.09
N PRO A 214 2.46 9.74 4.22
CA PRO A 214 1.38 10.62 4.66
C PRO A 214 0.95 11.70 3.67
N GLY A 215 1.89 12.35 2.96
CA GLY A 215 1.56 13.43 2.03
C GLY A 215 0.73 12.96 0.84
N ALA A 216 1.04 11.77 0.32
CA ALA A 216 0.25 11.14 -0.73
C ALA A 216 -1.12 10.68 -0.20
N VAL A 217 -1.20 10.14 1.02
CA VAL A 217 -2.47 9.75 1.66
C VAL A 217 -3.35 10.97 1.91
N ASN A 218 -2.79 12.05 2.46
CA ASN A 218 -3.49 13.32 2.72
C ASN A 218 -4.09 13.94 1.47
N PHE A 219 -3.36 13.90 0.34
CA PHE A 219 -3.93 14.31 -0.94
C PHE A 219 -5.19 13.50 -1.26
N LEU A 220 -5.15 12.17 -1.16
CA LEU A 220 -6.27 11.32 -1.53
C LEU A 220 -7.46 11.43 -0.57
N SER A 221 -7.21 11.69 0.71
CA SER A 221 -8.25 11.88 1.73
C SER A 221 -8.81 13.29 1.83
N HIS A 222 -8.18 14.28 1.19
CA HIS A 222 -8.61 15.67 1.32
C HIS A 222 -10.11 15.83 0.94
N PRO A 223 -10.92 16.59 1.71
CA PRO A 223 -12.37 16.76 1.44
C PRO A 223 -12.78 17.25 0.04
N HIS A 224 -11.89 17.81 -0.77
CA HIS A 224 -12.20 18.20 -2.14
C HIS A 224 -11.69 17.17 -3.17
N VAL A 225 -10.84 16.23 -2.74
CA VAL A 225 -10.30 15.14 -3.54
C VAL A 225 -11.11 13.88 -3.34
N GLU A 226 -11.40 13.46 -2.10
CA GLU A 226 -12.28 12.33 -1.71
C GLU A 226 -12.02 11.01 -2.47
N MET A 227 -10.77 10.65 -2.74
CA MET A 227 -10.41 9.35 -3.33
C MET A 227 -10.14 8.28 -2.28
N LEU A 228 -9.95 8.67 -1.01
CA LEU A 228 -9.71 7.78 0.11
C LEU A 228 -10.54 8.21 1.34
N ALA A 229 -11.28 7.29 1.95
CA ALA A 229 -12.22 7.55 3.04
C ALA A 229 -11.58 7.38 4.42
N VAL A 230 -10.48 8.09 4.65
CA VAL A 230 -9.80 8.23 5.95
C VAL A 230 -9.56 9.71 6.23
N ASN A 231 -9.29 10.08 7.48
CA ASN A 231 -8.92 11.45 7.85
C ASN A 231 -7.65 11.43 8.70
N GLU A 232 -6.83 12.48 8.61
CA GLU A 232 -5.75 12.69 9.57
C GLU A 232 -6.34 13.11 10.92
N GLU A 233 -5.81 12.58 12.02
CA GLU A 233 -6.28 12.80 13.38
C GLU A 233 -5.43 13.85 14.11
N GLU A 234 -6.10 14.68 14.89
CA GLU A 234 -5.50 15.55 15.91
C GLU A 234 -5.02 14.72 17.12
N SER A 235 -4.19 15.29 17.98
CA SER A 235 -3.69 14.61 19.19
C SER A 235 -4.84 14.24 20.13
N ILE A 236 -4.68 13.13 20.85
CA ILE A 236 -5.61 12.78 21.94
C ILE A 236 -5.34 13.65 23.17
N ASP A 237 -6.37 14.29 23.70
CA ASP A 237 -6.30 14.97 24.99
C ASP A 237 -6.50 13.94 26.12
N GLU A 238 -5.44 13.63 26.88
CA GLU A 238 -5.51 12.61 27.94
C GLU A 238 -6.36 13.07 29.15
N THR A 239 -6.79 14.35 29.19
CA THR A 239 -7.48 14.95 30.34
C THR A 239 -9.01 14.95 30.27
N GLU A 240 -9.63 14.61 29.13
CA GLU A 240 -11.08 14.54 29.01
C GLU A 240 -11.63 13.09 29.03
N PRO A 241 -12.66 12.78 29.84
CA PRO A 241 -13.34 11.49 29.76
C PRO A 241 -14.20 11.41 28.49
N LYS A 242 -13.87 10.43 27.63
CA LYS A 242 -14.62 9.92 26.47
C LYS A 242 -15.99 10.55 26.21
N ALA A 243 -16.06 11.45 25.22
CA ALA A 243 -17.31 11.70 24.51
C ALA A 243 -17.68 10.46 23.65
N LYS A 244 -18.99 10.19 23.56
CA LYS A 244 -19.59 9.07 22.80
C LYS A 244 -19.24 9.15 21.29
N PRO A 245 -19.31 8.02 20.55
CA PRO A 245 -19.01 8.03 19.12
C PRO A 245 -20.06 8.87 18.39
N GLU A 246 -19.62 9.97 17.79
CA GLU A 246 -20.45 10.70 16.85
C GLU A 246 -20.68 9.83 15.62
N THR A 247 -21.91 9.33 15.51
CA THR A 247 -22.49 8.85 14.27
C THR A 247 -22.32 9.90 13.19
N ALA A 248 -21.77 9.48 12.05
CA ALA A 248 -21.74 10.25 10.82
C ALA A 248 -23.15 10.78 10.51
N ALA A 249 -23.34 12.06 10.77
CA ALA A 249 -24.45 12.85 10.27
C ALA A 249 -23.84 13.98 9.44
N ALA A 250 -24.47 14.21 8.30
CA ALA A 250 -24.13 15.19 7.29
C ALA A 250 -23.49 16.47 7.84
N ALA A 251 -22.48 16.96 7.12
CA ALA A 251 -22.02 18.32 7.20
C ALA A 251 -23.20 19.28 6.94
N THR A 252 -23.89 19.62 8.02
CA THR A 252 -24.69 20.84 8.11
C THR A 252 -23.75 21.85 8.72
N HIS A 253 -23.05 22.59 7.85
CA HIS A 253 -22.50 23.88 8.23
C HIS A 253 -23.63 24.67 8.89
N GLY A 254 -23.49 24.93 10.18
CA GLY A 254 -24.30 25.89 10.90
C GLY A 254 -24.13 27.24 10.20
N SER A 255 -25.14 27.59 9.41
CA SER A 255 -25.40 28.96 8.98
C SER A 255 -25.71 29.79 10.22
N GLU A 256 -24.70 30.39 10.82
CA GLU A 256 -24.86 31.71 11.41
C GLU A 256 -24.49 32.75 10.34
N ALA A 257 -25.55 33.34 9.80
CA ALA A 257 -25.63 34.63 9.12
C ALA A 257 -24.40 35.09 8.31
N ALA A 258 -24.60 35.15 7.00
CA ALA A 258 -23.82 35.98 6.10
C ALA A 258 -23.62 37.40 6.68
N ALA A 259 -22.38 37.70 7.04
CA ALA A 259 -21.86 39.05 7.14
C ALA A 259 -20.56 39.09 6.34
N GLU A 260 -20.67 39.72 5.18
CA GLU A 260 -19.66 40.39 4.38
C GLU A 260 -18.19 40.19 4.75
N SER A 261 -17.44 39.81 3.72
CA SER A 261 -16.00 39.98 3.57
C SER A 261 -15.44 41.22 4.30
N SER A 262 -14.78 41.00 5.43
CA SER A 262 -13.72 41.90 5.89
C SER A 262 -12.52 41.07 6.32
N SER A 263 -11.51 41.01 5.46
CA SER A 263 -10.20 40.43 5.72
C SER A 263 -9.40 41.35 6.66
N SER A 264 -9.92 41.55 7.87
CA SER A 264 -9.25 42.27 8.93
C SER A 264 -8.52 41.25 9.80
N ASN A 265 -7.17 41.28 9.79
CA ASN A 265 -6.32 40.55 10.75
C ASN A 265 -6.50 41.02 12.22
N ARG A 266 -7.46 41.90 12.49
CA ARG A 266 -7.79 42.38 13.84
C ARG A 266 -8.97 41.58 14.38
N LYS A 267 -8.73 40.84 15.46
CA LYS A 267 -9.78 40.26 16.30
C LYS A 267 -10.21 41.29 17.36
N PRO A 268 -11.49 41.30 17.78
CA PRO A 268 -11.94 42.10 18.91
C PRO A 268 -11.09 41.82 20.17
N GLY A 269 -10.78 42.87 20.95
CA GLY A 269 -10.01 42.73 22.18
C GLY A 269 -10.78 41.94 23.24
N LYS A 270 -10.11 40.96 23.86
CA LYS A 270 -10.63 40.17 24.98
C LYS A 270 -9.78 40.44 26.22
N LEU A 271 -10.40 40.85 27.32
CA LEU A 271 -9.71 40.98 28.60
C LEU A 271 -9.39 39.58 29.15
N ILE A 272 -8.13 39.34 29.50
CA ILE A 272 -7.68 38.14 30.21
C ILE A 272 -7.39 38.57 31.65
N SER A 273 -8.20 38.11 32.58
CA SER A 273 -8.26 38.59 33.97
C SER A 273 -7.63 37.63 34.99
N SER A 274 -7.21 36.45 34.56
CA SER A 274 -6.55 35.44 35.41
C SER A 274 -5.55 34.59 34.63
N ASP A 275 -4.61 33.96 35.35
CA ASP A 275 -3.71 32.96 34.77
C ASP A 275 -4.48 31.80 34.11
N THR A 276 -5.62 31.41 34.68
CA THR A 276 -6.48 30.36 34.10
C THR A 276 -7.09 30.79 32.76
N GLU A 277 -7.55 32.04 32.64
CA GLU A 277 -8.03 32.58 31.37
C GLU A 277 -6.91 32.74 30.35
N PHE A 278 -5.69 33.08 30.80
CA PHE A 278 -4.51 33.14 29.94
C PHE A 278 -4.17 31.76 29.39
N GLN A 279 -4.06 30.74 30.25
CA GLN A 279 -3.77 29.36 29.84
C GLN A 279 -4.83 28.86 28.84
N LYS A 280 -6.12 29.04 29.14
CA LYS A 280 -7.21 28.68 28.21
C LYS A 280 -7.15 29.44 26.89
N ALA A 281 -6.67 30.68 26.88
CA ALA A 281 -6.56 31.48 25.66
C ALA A 281 -5.34 31.12 24.80
N ILE A 282 -4.31 30.47 25.37
CA ILE A 282 -3.13 30.00 24.64
C ILE A 282 -3.17 28.51 24.32
N THR A 283 -4.05 27.73 24.96
CA THR A 283 -4.31 26.34 24.59
C THR A 283 -4.81 26.28 23.15
N PRO A 284 -4.17 25.48 22.27
CA PRO A 284 -4.66 25.29 20.91
C PRO A 284 -6.08 24.70 20.91
N ASP A 285 -6.94 25.18 20.02
CA ASP A 285 -8.27 24.57 19.79
C ASP A 285 -8.15 23.14 19.22
N ALA A 286 -7.07 22.90 18.49
CA ALA A 286 -6.69 21.63 17.87
C ALA A 286 -5.17 21.50 17.94
N GLU A 287 -4.67 20.39 18.46
CA GLU A 287 -3.24 20.09 18.53
C GLU A 287 -2.91 18.91 17.62
N LEU A 288 -1.75 18.95 16.97
CA LEU A 288 -1.29 17.84 16.15
C LEU A 288 -0.53 16.84 17.03
N PRO A 289 -0.53 15.54 16.70
CA PRO A 289 0.29 14.57 17.41
C PRO A 289 1.77 14.95 17.44
N ASP A 290 2.46 14.55 18.50
CA ASP A 290 3.90 14.76 18.61
C ASP A 290 4.63 14.08 17.46
N SER A 291 5.60 14.77 16.86
CA SER A 291 6.37 14.20 15.75
C SER A 291 7.26 13.05 16.22
N LEU A 292 7.18 11.92 15.53
CA LEU A 292 8.09 10.79 15.68
C LEU A 292 9.36 10.99 14.83
N HIS A 293 10.52 10.77 15.43
CA HIS A 293 11.82 10.93 14.77
C HIS A 293 12.37 9.64 14.14
N GLY A 294 11.50 8.68 13.84
CA GLY A 294 11.87 7.36 13.34
C GLY A 294 11.77 6.30 14.44
N VAL A 295 10.72 5.50 14.36
CA VAL A 295 10.45 4.39 15.28
C VAL A 295 10.00 3.18 14.46
N LEU A 296 10.39 1.99 14.89
CA LEU A 296 9.92 0.75 14.27
C LEU A 296 8.69 0.26 15.01
N LEU A 297 7.57 0.19 14.31
CA LEU A 297 6.30 -0.28 14.84
C LEU A 297 5.90 -1.61 14.24
N ARG A 298 5.32 -2.48 15.05
CA ARG A 298 4.70 -3.72 14.61
C ARG A 298 3.32 -3.43 14.04
N ALA A 299 3.06 -3.92 12.83
CA ALA A 299 1.74 -3.92 12.22
C ALA A 299 1.26 -5.36 11.99
N LYS A 300 0.02 -5.64 12.39
CA LYS A 300 -0.69 -6.87 12.03
C LYS A 300 -1.14 -6.81 10.58
N VAL A 301 -1.01 -7.94 9.91
CA VAL A 301 -1.40 -8.12 8.52
C VAL A 301 -2.71 -8.92 8.47
N ASN A 302 -3.70 -8.41 7.75
CA ASN A 302 -4.90 -9.17 7.44
C ASN A 302 -4.57 -10.21 6.36
N GLY A 303 -4.47 -11.48 6.73
CA GLY A 303 -4.10 -12.57 5.83
C GLY A 303 -5.16 -13.03 4.83
N GLU A 304 -6.36 -12.43 4.84
CA GLU A 304 -7.47 -12.80 3.94
C GLU A 304 -7.49 -12.01 2.63
N SER A 305 -6.59 -11.03 2.48
CA SER A 305 -6.53 -10.15 1.31
C SER A 305 -5.49 -10.60 0.29
N TRP A 306 -5.81 -10.46 -1.00
CA TRP A 306 -4.83 -10.62 -2.08
C TRP A 306 -3.65 -9.63 -1.97
N LEU A 307 -3.88 -8.47 -1.35
CA LEU A 307 -2.88 -7.42 -1.18
C LEU A 307 -1.76 -7.82 -0.21
N THR A 308 -2.06 -8.74 0.70
CA THR A 308 -1.14 -9.24 1.74
C THR A 308 -0.65 -10.66 1.47
N ALA A 309 -0.92 -11.18 0.27
CA ALA A 309 -0.48 -12.50 -0.16
C ALA A 309 1.04 -12.67 0.00
N GLY A 310 1.46 -13.76 0.64
CA GLY A 310 2.86 -14.09 0.89
C GLY A 310 3.55 -13.23 1.96
N VAL A 311 2.82 -12.38 2.68
CA VAL A 311 3.38 -11.55 3.76
C VAL A 311 3.11 -12.21 5.12
N PRO A 312 4.08 -12.20 6.06
CA PRO A 312 3.88 -12.71 7.41
C PRO A 312 2.74 -11.99 8.15
N GLN A 313 2.20 -12.62 9.20
CA GLN A 313 1.10 -12.05 10.01
C GLN A 313 1.47 -10.73 10.71
N THR A 314 2.76 -10.45 10.87
CA THR A 314 3.27 -9.22 11.45
C THR A 314 4.44 -8.71 10.62
N VAL A 315 4.44 -7.40 10.35
CA VAL A 315 5.55 -6.68 9.71
C VAL A 315 6.03 -5.54 10.60
N ASN A 316 7.27 -5.10 10.38
CA ASN A 316 7.83 -3.93 11.05
C ASN A 316 7.84 -2.74 10.07
N VAL A 317 7.35 -1.60 10.54
CA VAL A 317 7.19 -0.38 9.75
C VAL A 317 7.98 0.74 10.40
N LEU A 318 8.83 1.42 9.63
CA LEU A 318 9.45 2.65 10.09
C LEU A 318 8.44 3.80 9.97
N VAL A 319 8.09 4.40 11.11
CA VAL A 319 7.17 5.53 11.18
C VAL A 319 7.94 6.79 11.56
N THR A 320 7.69 7.86 10.80
CA THR A 320 8.28 9.19 10.99
C THR A 320 7.20 10.25 10.85
N GLY A 321 7.39 11.40 11.49
CA GLY A 321 6.43 12.50 11.42
C GLY A 321 5.28 12.34 12.40
N ARG A 322 4.19 13.08 12.15
CA ARG A 322 3.06 13.22 13.07
C ARG A 322 1.74 12.64 12.56
N ALA A 323 1.70 12.25 11.29
CA ALA A 323 0.43 11.88 10.66
C ALA A 323 -0.10 10.57 11.23
N ILE A 324 -1.33 10.62 11.70
CA ILE A 324 -2.10 9.47 12.18
C ILE A 324 -3.42 9.49 11.43
N PHE A 325 -3.83 8.37 10.84
CA PHE A 325 -5.04 8.31 10.03
C PHE A 325 -6.12 7.48 10.72
N THR A 326 -7.38 7.88 10.58
CA THR A 326 -8.54 7.07 11.00
C THR A 326 -8.56 5.75 10.23
N PRO A 327 -8.95 4.62 10.83
CA PRO A 327 -9.22 3.39 10.10
C PRO A 327 -10.31 3.59 9.04
N ILE A 328 -10.16 2.97 7.87
CA ILE A 328 -11.24 2.95 6.88
C ILE A 328 -12.38 2.06 7.38
N LYS A 329 -13.63 2.46 7.13
CA LYS A 329 -14.81 1.65 7.47
C LYS A 329 -14.96 0.46 6.52
N GLN A 330 -15.49 -0.65 7.04
CA GLN A 330 -15.65 -1.91 6.28
C GLN A 330 -16.54 -1.76 5.03
N ASP A 331 -17.51 -0.83 5.05
CA ASP A 331 -18.38 -0.53 3.90
C ASP A 331 -17.69 0.32 2.82
N LYS A 332 -16.51 0.87 3.10
CA LYS A 332 -15.73 1.71 2.19
C LYS A 332 -14.47 1.03 1.67
N GLY A 333 -13.86 0.17 2.49
CA GLY A 333 -12.65 -0.54 2.09
C GLY A 333 -12.10 -1.42 3.20
N LEU A 334 -10.82 -1.72 3.07
CA LEU A 334 -10.11 -2.70 3.88
C LEU A 334 -8.87 -2.09 4.53
N ASN A 335 -8.75 -2.24 5.84
CA ASN A 335 -7.48 -2.06 6.55
C ASN A 335 -6.66 -3.36 6.38
N ALA A 336 -5.82 -3.43 5.35
CA ALA A 336 -5.06 -4.63 4.99
C ALA A 336 -3.88 -4.88 5.95
N ALA A 337 -3.33 -3.83 6.54
CA ALA A 337 -2.43 -3.92 7.69
C ALA A 337 -2.67 -2.74 8.63
N TYR A 338 -2.56 -2.97 9.93
CA TYR A 338 -2.80 -1.96 10.97
C TYR A 338 -1.86 -2.19 12.17
N TYR A 339 -1.51 -1.13 12.88
CA TYR A 339 -0.57 -1.22 14.00
C TYR A 339 -1.11 -2.05 15.16
N GLU A 340 -0.20 -2.72 15.87
CA GLU A 340 -0.48 -3.55 17.05
C GLU A 340 -1.09 -2.77 18.23
N ALA A 341 -1.51 -3.50 19.26
CA ALA A 341 -1.99 -2.94 20.51
C ALA A 341 -0.92 -2.04 21.20
N PRO A 342 -1.30 -1.07 22.04
CA PRO A 342 -0.35 -0.11 22.63
C PRO A 342 0.83 -0.75 23.38
N ASP A 343 0.63 -1.90 24.01
CA ASP A 343 1.65 -2.67 24.73
C ASP A 343 2.62 -3.43 23.81
N ARG A 344 2.27 -3.64 22.54
CA ARG A 344 3.03 -4.45 21.57
C ARG A 344 3.47 -3.69 20.32
N ILE A 345 2.94 -2.49 20.10
CA ILE A 345 3.19 -1.68 18.91
C ILE A 345 4.67 -1.31 18.73
N LEU A 346 5.38 -0.99 19.80
CA LEU A 346 6.79 -0.56 19.71
C LEU A 346 7.71 -1.78 19.51
N ALA A 347 8.30 -1.92 18.33
CA ALA A 347 9.36 -2.89 18.08
C ALA A 347 10.72 -2.35 18.53
N SER A 348 11.04 -1.12 18.12
CA SER A 348 12.30 -0.45 18.47
C SER A 348 12.16 1.08 18.34
N GLY A 349 13.04 1.80 19.03
CA GLY A 349 13.06 3.26 19.08
C GLY A 349 12.36 3.84 20.32
N PHE A 350 12.10 5.14 20.28
CA PHE A 350 11.54 5.91 21.39
C PHE A 350 10.24 6.59 20.97
N MET A 351 9.18 6.39 21.76
CA MET A 351 7.86 6.96 21.50
C MET A 351 7.23 7.55 22.77
N TRP A 352 6.49 8.65 22.59
CA TRP A 352 5.66 9.25 23.64
C TRP A 352 4.43 8.37 23.92
N GLU A 353 3.98 8.35 25.17
CA GLU A 353 2.86 7.49 25.57
C GLU A 353 1.54 7.84 24.84
N PRO A 354 1.19 9.13 24.63
CA PRO A 354 0.02 9.48 23.84
C PRO A 354 0.09 8.92 22.40
N ASN A 355 1.24 9.10 21.73
CA ASN A 355 1.45 8.56 20.37
C ASN A 355 1.31 7.04 20.34
N ARG A 356 1.84 6.33 21.35
CA ARG A 356 1.75 4.87 21.46
C ARG A 356 0.30 4.39 21.57
N LYS A 357 -0.51 5.10 22.35
CA LYS A 357 -1.94 4.79 22.51
C LYS A 357 -2.74 5.15 21.26
N GLN A 358 -2.46 6.31 20.66
CA GLN A 358 -3.21 6.81 19.51
C GLN A 358 -2.91 6.03 18.22
N LEU A 359 -1.65 5.68 17.95
CA LEU A 359 -1.27 4.91 16.76
C LEU A 359 -1.75 3.46 16.80
N ALA A 360 -2.05 2.92 17.98
CA ALA A 360 -2.54 1.55 18.10
C ALA A 360 -3.82 1.34 17.28
N TYR A 361 -3.87 0.23 16.54
CA TYR A 361 -4.96 -0.13 15.64
C TYR A 361 -5.21 0.83 14.47
N LYS A 362 -4.36 1.83 14.26
CA LYS A 362 -4.44 2.71 13.08
C LYS A 362 -3.87 2.00 11.85
N PRO A 363 -4.37 2.31 10.65
CA PRO A 363 -3.96 1.62 9.45
C PRO A 363 -2.51 1.95 9.08
N PHE A 364 -1.79 0.92 8.65
CA PHE A 364 -0.55 1.04 7.89
C PHE A 364 -0.82 0.93 6.39
N LEU A 365 -1.67 -0.02 5.97
CA LEU A 365 -2.00 -0.29 4.58
C LEU A 365 -3.51 -0.35 4.39
N ILE A 366 -4.02 0.46 3.48
CA ILE A 366 -5.44 0.61 3.18
C ILE A 366 -5.69 0.25 1.72
N LEU A 367 -6.79 -0.45 1.45
CA LEU A 367 -7.33 -0.68 0.12
C LEU A 367 -8.76 -0.12 0.04
N GLN A 368 -9.03 0.74 -0.92
CA GLN A 368 -10.35 1.24 -1.24
C GLN A 368 -10.64 1.10 -2.73
N ARG A 369 -11.84 0.66 -3.08
CA ARG A 369 -12.31 0.66 -4.47
C ARG A 369 -12.90 2.03 -4.82
N VAL A 370 -12.53 2.57 -5.98
CA VAL A 370 -13.11 3.80 -6.53
C VAL A 370 -13.50 3.52 -7.98
N GLY A 371 -14.81 3.52 -8.26
CA GLY A 371 -15.33 3.02 -9.53
C GLY A 371 -14.87 1.59 -9.78
N ARG A 372 -14.17 1.36 -10.91
CA ARG A 372 -13.59 0.06 -11.24
C ARG A 372 -12.16 -0.14 -10.73
N GLY A 373 -11.47 0.93 -10.36
CA GLY A 373 -10.07 0.92 -9.97
C GLY A 373 -9.84 0.83 -8.46
N ASN A 374 -8.58 0.74 -8.08
CA ASN A 374 -8.15 0.55 -6.70
C ASN A 374 -7.27 1.71 -6.23
N VAL A 375 -7.56 2.23 -5.03
CA VAL A 375 -6.66 3.09 -4.26
C VAL A 375 -6.02 2.24 -3.18
N ILE A 376 -4.69 2.19 -3.19
CA ILE A 376 -3.89 1.45 -2.21
C ILE A 376 -2.99 2.47 -1.53
N ALA A 377 -3.18 2.66 -0.23
CA ALA A 377 -2.54 3.73 0.52
C ALA A 377 -1.70 3.17 1.66
N PHE A 378 -0.41 3.49 1.65
CA PHE A 378 0.52 3.25 2.75
C PHE A 378 0.63 4.52 3.58
N THR A 379 0.23 4.47 4.85
CA THR A 379 0.30 5.64 5.77
C THR A 379 1.73 5.93 6.23
N SER A 380 2.68 5.04 5.96
CA SER A 380 4.13 5.24 6.08
C SER A 380 4.81 4.69 4.83
N ASP A 381 5.89 5.31 4.36
CA ASP A 381 6.55 4.89 3.12
C ASP A 381 7.14 3.47 3.25
N PRO A 382 6.65 2.47 2.47
CA PRO A 382 7.12 1.08 2.55
C PRO A 382 8.51 0.89 1.92
N THR A 383 9.09 1.93 1.32
CA THR A 383 10.38 1.92 0.66
C THR A 383 11.36 2.89 1.28
N PHE A 384 11.12 3.38 2.51
CA PHE A 384 11.94 4.41 3.13
C PHE A 384 13.45 4.13 2.97
N ARG A 385 14.11 4.95 2.14
CA ARG A 385 15.53 4.85 1.77
C ARG A 385 16.01 3.48 1.25
N GLY A 386 15.07 2.61 0.83
CA GLY A 386 15.35 1.25 0.39
C GLY A 386 15.78 0.30 1.50
N TYR A 387 15.42 0.58 2.77
CA TYR A 387 15.83 -0.24 3.92
C TYR A 387 14.72 -1.16 4.45
N MET A 388 13.52 -1.09 3.90
CA MET A 388 12.33 -1.75 4.42
C MET A 388 12.00 -3.03 3.63
N ASP A 389 12.98 -3.93 3.47
CA ASP A 389 12.87 -5.14 2.64
C ASP A 389 11.63 -5.99 2.97
N GLY A 390 11.26 -6.07 4.25
CA GLY A 390 10.07 -6.79 4.72
C GLY A 390 8.74 -6.22 4.24
N LEU A 391 8.72 -4.97 3.75
CA LEU A 391 7.54 -4.28 3.23
C LEU A 391 7.48 -4.30 1.69
N HIS A 392 8.58 -4.62 1.01
CA HIS A 392 8.64 -4.58 -0.45
C HIS A 392 7.61 -5.51 -1.11
N LEU A 393 7.32 -6.68 -0.53
CA LEU A 393 6.26 -7.57 -1.04
C LEU A 393 4.87 -6.93 -1.02
N LEU A 394 4.56 -6.08 -0.03
CA LEU A 394 3.28 -5.35 0.00
C LEU A 394 3.21 -4.32 -1.14
N LEU A 395 4.31 -3.59 -1.39
CA LEU A 395 4.39 -2.67 -2.53
C LEU A 395 4.21 -3.42 -3.86
N LEU A 396 4.90 -4.55 -4.03
CA LEU A 396 4.83 -5.32 -5.27
C LEU A 396 3.46 -5.95 -5.47
N ASN A 397 2.80 -6.42 -4.40
CA ASN A 397 1.41 -6.85 -4.46
C ASN A 397 0.51 -5.69 -4.92
N ALA A 398 0.68 -4.50 -4.35
CA ALA A 398 -0.09 -3.32 -4.75
C ALA A 398 0.10 -2.99 -6.24
N VAL A 399 1.35 -3.00 -6.72
CA VAL A 399 1.69 -2.60 -8.08
C VAL A 399 1.31 -3.65 -9.12
N PHE A 400 1.62 -4.92 -8.87
CA PHE A 400 1.45 -6.01 -9.84
C PHE A 400 0.04 -6.59 -9.83
N ARG A 401 -0.60 -6.72 -8.65
CA ARG A 401 -1.91 -7.36 -8.51
C ARG A 401 -3.06 -6.35 -8.50
N GLY A 402 -2.83 -5.11 -8.09
CA GLY A 402 -3.87 -4.08 -8.05
C GLY A 402 -4.71 -4.00 -9.35
N PRO A 403 -4.09 -3.99 -10.54
CA PRO A 403 -4.83 -3.99 -11.80
C PRO A 403 -5.64 -5.27 -12.07
N SER A 404 -5.18 -6.44 -11.60
CA SER A 404 -5.91 -7.71 -11.74
C SER A 404 -7.18 -7.78 -10.89
N HIS A 405 -7.23 -6.97 -9.83
CA HIS A 405 -8.38 -6.86 -8.94
C HIS A 405 -9.22 -5.59 -9.21
N ALA A 406 -8.93 -4.88 -10.30
CA ALA A 406 -9.81 -3.86 -10.87
C ALA A 406 -10.90 -4.55 -11.72
N VAL A 407 -12.08 -3.95 -11.82
CA VAL A 407 -13.18 -4.52 -12.63
C VAL A 407 -12.92 -4.23 -14.11
N PRO A 408 -12.85 -5.24 -15.00
CA PRO A 408 -12.62 -5.00 -16.43
C PRO A 408 -13.73 -4.17 -17.08
N ALA A 409 -13.38 -3.35 -18.08
CA ALA A 409 -14.37 -2.70 -18.93
C ALA A 409 -15.10 -3.76 -19.78
N GLY A 410 -16.42 -3.91 -19.57
CA GLY A 410 -17.28 -4.79 -20.39
C GLY A 410 -17.87 -6.01 -19.68
N THR A 411 -17.48 -6.31 -18.44
CA THR A 411 -18.17 -7.33 -17.63
C THR A 411 -19.28 -6.67 -16.82
N GLY A 412 -20.47 -6.58 -17.40
CA GLY A 412 -21.69 -6.34 -16.65
C GLY A 412 -22.00 -7.56 -15.80
N PHE A 413 -21.60 -7.55 -14.53
CA PHE A 413 -22.16 -8.43 -13.52
C PHE A 413 -22.60 -7.56 -12.35
N GLY A 414 -23.86 -7.78 -11.96
CA GLY A 414 -24.59 -6.96 -11.00
C GLY A 414 -23.95 -6.93 -9.62
N GLU A 415 -24.36 -5.90 -8.88
CA GLU A 415 -24.20 -5.77 -7.44
C GLU A 415 -24.48 -7.10 -6.73
N GLU A 416 -23.45 -7.84 -6.33
CA GLU A 416 -23.59 -8.86 -5.30
C GLU A 416 -22.22 -9.21 -4.71
N SER A 417 -21.83 -8.47 -3.67
CA SER A 417 -21.42 -9.04 -2.36
C SER A 417 -20.73 -7.94 -1.54
N ARG A 418 -21.42 -7.57 -0.45
CA ARG A 418 -20.89 -6.80 0.69
C ARG A 418 -19.80 -7.57 1.42
#